data_AF-A0AAW0QX15-F1
#
_entry.id   AF-A0AAW0QX15-F1
#
_cell.length_a   1.000
_cell.length_b   1.000
_cell.length_c   1.000
_cell.angle_alpha   90.00
_cell.angle_beta   90.00
_cell.angle_gamma   90.00
#
_symmetry.space_group_name_H-M   'P 1'
#
loop_
_entity.id
_entity.type
_entity.pdbx_description
1 polymer ?
#
loop_
_entity_poly.entity_id
_entity_poly.type
_entity_poly.pdbx_seq_one_letter_code
_entity_poly.pdbx_strand_id
1 'polypeptide(L)'
;MDGDPAVEPELDSFSLTFPLPYRVAFIIVFAVWAWGANLHYLYLVKIDVPALIRYPGRTSPHHPPHHLSTYRLATILSAVYAFSLLVFWVFTQRDPAAVLRWDWLPLTYLIVLIGVFLAPLQNLSNAGRGRFLTTLKRVSVGGIAEAKDGKFGDILLADVLTSYARVFADLFVALCMFFRPDGSATARPDRNCGGAFFVPLIMAVPSLIRLRQCLIEYGRVARGPQTAATGWGGQHLANALKYFTAFPVITLAALNRNLGPSPGLYRAWVCACLVNSLYSFYWDVAKDWDLTLFNNAHQRNAPDQPFGLRRRLVLSAHLDRISDFESSLFVIEFLEVLRRWIWIFFRVETEWIRNQVTLGVAPDDILLGDYHFKDDDEDED
;
A
#
# COMPACT_ATOMS: atom_id res chain seq x y z
N MET A 1 46.94 -27.53 -0.85
CA MET A 1 46.37 -26.35 -0.16
C MET A 1 44.89 -26.41 -0.47
N ASP A 2 44.18 -27.10 0.40
CA ASP A 2 42.80 -27.49 0.19
C ASP A 2 41.90 -26.30 0.54
N GLY A 3 41.20 -25.80 -0.47
CA GLY A 3 40.21 -24.73 -0.33
C GLY A 3 39.00 -25.27 0.42
N ASP A 4 38.77 -24.72 1.61
CA ASP A 4 37.64 -25.02 2.49
C ASP A 4 36.29 -24.67 1.79
N PRO A 5 35.36 -25.63 1.60
CA PRO A 5 34.15 -25.44 0.82
C PRO A 5 32.94 -24.97 1.65
N ALA A 6 33.12 -24.04 2.60
CA ALA A 6 32.03 -23.64 3.51
C ALA A 6 32.02 -22.17 3.95
N VAL A 7 32.61 -21.24 3.21
CA VAL A 7 32.26 -19.82 3.36
C VAL A 7 31.09 -19.56 2.40
N GLU A 8 29.86 -19.62 2.91
CA GLU A 8 28.71 -19.05 2.17
C GLU A 8 29.11 -17.64 1.73
N PRO A 9 28.88 -17.25 0.46
CA PRO A 9 29.18 -15.88 0.06
C PRO A 9 28.41 -14.94 0.99
N GLU A 10 29.10 -13.98 1.61
CA GLU A 10 28.52 -12.98 2.53
C GLU A 10 27.28 -12.28 1.93
N LEU A 11 27.18 -12.28 0.59
CA LEU A 11 26.10 -11.71 -0.19
C LEU A 11 25.52 -12.73 -1.17
N ASP A 12 24.20 -12.89 -1.14
CA ASP A 12 23.49 -13.68 -2.17
C ASP A 12 23.49 -12.96 -3.54
N SER A 13 23.23 -13.72 -4.61
CA SER A 13 23.22 -13.23 -6.00
C SER A 13 22.27 -12.04 -6.20
N PHE A 14 21.14 -12.03 -5.47
CA PHE A 14 20.15 -10.97 -5.53
C PHE A 14 20.65 -9.69 -4.87
N SER A 15 21.36 -9.78 -3.76
CA SER A 15 21.93 -8.65 -3.00
C SER A 15 23.14 -8.03 -3.71
N LEU A 16 23.92 -8.83 -4.45
CA LEU A 16 24.99 -8.33 -5.32
C LEU A 16 24.46 -7.45 -6.46
N THR A 17 23.29 -7.77 -6.98
CA THR A 17 22.67 -7.04 -8.10
C THR A 17 21.75 -5.93 -7.59
N PHE A 18 21.05 -6.20 -6.50
CA PHE A 18 19.92 -5.41 -6.04
C PHE A 18 19.89 -5.37 -4.50
N PRO A 19 20.77 -4.59 -3.88
CA PRO A 19 20.87 -4.49 -2.42
C PRO A 19 19.64 -3.84 -1.80
N LEU A 20 19.49 -4.02 -0.48
CA LEU A 20 18.33 -3.61 0.30
C LEU A 20 17.85 -2.16 0.05
N PRO A 21 18.73 -1.14 0.01
CA PRO A 21 18.26 0.24 -0.18
C PRO A 21 17.61 0.46 -1.55
N TYR A 22 18.10 -0.22 -2.61
CA TYR A 22 17.48 -0.16 -3.94
C TYR A 22 16.15 -0.91 -4.03
N ARG A 23 15.95 -1.95 -3.22
CA ARG A 23 14.65 -2.64 -3.07
C ARG A 23 13.60 -1.72 -2.45
N VAL A 24 13.96 -1.06 -1.35
CA VAL A 24 13.10 -0.06 -0.68
C VAL A 24 12.76 1.08 -1.63
N ALA A 25 13.78 1.65 -2.28
CA ALA A 25 13.62 2.68 -3.30
C ALA A 25 12.65 2.28 -4.42
N PHE A 26 12.80 1.07 -4.95
CA PHE A 26 11.94 0.55 -6.01
C PHE A 26 10.48 0.56 -5.60
N ILE A 27 10.17 0.03 -4.41
CA ILE A 27 8.79 -0.06 -3.92
C ILE A 27 8.20 1.33 -3.74
N ILE A 28 8.98 2.31 -3.23
CA ILE A 28 8.53 3.70 -3.12
C ILE A 28 8.23 4.30 -4.49
N VAL A 29 9.09 4.11 -5.49
CA VAL A 29 8.88 4.63 -6.86
C VAL A 29 7.67 3.93 -7.51
N PHE A 30 7.53 2.63 -7.32
CA PHE A 30 6.38 1.84 -7.77
C PHE A 30 5.08 2.39 -7.17
N ALA A 31 5.06 2.78 -5.89
CA ALA A 31 3.91 3.40 -5.24
C ALA A 31 3.36 4.60 -6.01
N VAL A 32 4.26 5.46 -6.51
CA VAL A 32 3.90 6.68 -7.24
C VAL A 32 3.30 6.33 -8.60
N TRP A 33 3.88 5.34 -9.30
CA TRP A 33 3.32 4.80 -10.55
C TRP A 33 1.95 4.16 -10.32
N ALA A 34 1.83 3.32 -9.31
CA ALA A 34 0.62 2.61 -8.92
C ALA A 34 -0.52 3.60 -8.60
N TRP A 35 -0.23 4.64 -7.83
CA TRP A 35 -1.18 5.71 -7.55
C TRP A 35 -1.56 6.51 -8.81
N GLY A 36 -0.60 6.80 -9.68
CA GLY A 36 -0.86 7.41 -10.99
C GLY A 36 -1.81 6.57 -11.84
N ALA A 37 -1.61 5.25 -11.86
CA ALA A 37 -2.49 4.30 -12.54
C ALA A 37 -3.89 4.22 -11.92
N ASN A 38 -4.00 4.25 -10.58
CA ASN A 38 -5.31 4.34 -9.92
C ASN A 38 -6.06 5.59 -10.39
N LEU A 39 -5.41 6.75 -10.31
CA LEU A 39 -6.01 8.03 -10.73
C LEU A 39 -6.37 8.05 -12.22
N HIS A 40 -5.54 7.46 -13.07
CA HIS A 40 -5.75 7.48 -14.52
C HIS A 40 -6.94 6.62 -14.90
N TYR A 41 -6.96 5.36 -14.46
CA TYR A 41 -8.06 4.45 -14.77
C TYR A 41 -9.39 4.94 -14.18
N LEU A 42 -9.39 5.39 -12.91
CA LEU A 42 -10.61 5.92 -12.26
C LEU A 42 -11.14 7.19 -12.96
N TYR A 43 -10.23 8.02 -13.50
CA TYR A 43 -10.61 9.15 -14.35
C TYR A 43 -11.27 8.70 -15.67
N LEU A 44 -10.76 7.65 -16.31
CA LEU A 44 -11.35 7.11 -17.55
C LEU A 44 -12.77 6.58 -17.32
N VAL A 45 -13.01 5.92 -16.20
CA VAL A 45 -14.36 5.44 -15.80
C VAL A 45 -15.20 6.51 -15.08
N LYS A 46 -14.81 7.78 -15.14
CA LYS A 46 -15.56 8.95 -14.63
C LYS A 46 -15.80 8.96 -13.12
N ILE A 47 -14.91 8.37 -12.33
CA ILE A 47 -14.93 8.46 -10.86
C ILE A 47 -14.05 9.63 -10.41
N ASP A 48 -14.65 10.63 -9.75
CA ASP A 48 -13.95 11.81 -9.23
C ASP A 48 -13.25 11.51 -7.89
N VAL A 49 -12.07 10.89 -7.99
CA VAL A 49 -11.22 10.59 -6.82
C VAL A 49 -10.83 11.86 -6.05
N PRO A 50 -10.41 12.98 -6.68
CA PRO A 50 -10.17 14.24 -5.98
C PRO A 50 -11.33 14.66 -5.08
N ALA A 51 -12.57 14.64 -5.58
CA ALA A 51 -13.74 14.97 -4.77
C ALA A 51 -13.91 14.05 -3.56
N LEU A 52 -13.75 12.73 -3.75
CA LEU A 52 -13.88 11.72 -2.67
C LEU A 52 -12.87 11.95 -1.53
N ILE A 53 -11.62 12.24 -1.88
CA ILE A 53 -10.57 12.52 -0.88
C ILE A 53 -10.51 13.99 -0.47
N ARG A 54 -11.46 14.82 -0.92
CA ARG A 54 -11.56 16.28 -0.72
C ARG A 54 -10.36 17.08 -1.24
N TYR A 55 -9.65 16.57 -2.24
CA TYR A 55 -8.56 17.25 -2.94
C TYR A 55 -9.11 18.38 -3.83
N PRO A 56 -8.43 19.55 -3.91
CA PRO A 56 -8.88 20.64 -4.77
C PRO A 56 -8.99 20.20 -6.22
N GLY A 57 -10.17 20.38 -6.81
CA GLY A 57 -10.39 20.18 -8.23
C GLY A 57 -9.53 21.12 -9.08
N ARG A 58 -9.29 20.75 -10.34
CA ARG A 58 -8.65 21.65 -11.29
C ARG A 58 -9.70 22.62 -11.83
N THR A 59 -9.49 23.91 -11.62
CA THR A 59 -10.41 24.98 -12.03
C THR A 59 -10.30 25.39 -13.51
N SER A 60 -9.20 25.03 -14.18
CA SER A 60 -8.94 25.35 -15.59
C SER A 60 -8.67 24.08 -16.40
N PRO A 61 -9.26 23.93 -17.61
CA PRO A 61 -8.94 22.84 -18.53
C PRO A 61 -7.47 22.79 -18.95
N HIS A 62 -6.74 23.90 -18.84
CA HIS A 62 -5.32 23.98 -19.15
C HIS A 62 -4.43 23.36 -18.07
N HIS A 63 -4.96 23.08 -16.88
CA HIS A 63 -4.19 22.38 -15.85
C HIS A 63 -4.05 20.90 -16.20
N PRO A 64 -2.84 20.33 -16.07
CA PRO A 64 -2.64 18.91 -16.30
C PRO A 64 -3.52 18.10 -15.33
N PRO A 65 -4.12 16.99 -15.80
CA PRO A 65 -4.91 16.14 -14.93
C PRO A 65 -4.05 15.57 -13.80
N HIS A 66 -4.71 15.15 -12.71
CA HIS A 66 -4.00 14.67 -11.52
C HIS A 66 -3.12 13.46 -11.81
N HIS A 67 -3.59 12.51 -12.62
CA HIS A 67 -2.78 11.34 -13.01
C HIS A 67 -1.54 11.73 -13.82
N LEU A 68 -1.63 12.69 -14.76
CA LEU A 68 -0.47 13.17 -15.52
C LEU A 68 0.54 13.87 -14.61
N SER A 69 0.06 14.65 -13.64
CA SER A 69 0.93 15.27 -12.64
C SER A 69 1.68 14.22 -11.81
N THR A 70 1.02 13.12 -11.46
CA THR A 70 1.62 11.98 -10.75
C THR A 70 2.63 11.23 -11.63
N TYR A 71 2.31 10.96 -12.90
CA TYR A 71 3.24 10.31 -13.83
C TYR A 71 4.50 11.13 -14.12
N ARG A 72 4.40 12.47 -14.17
CA ARG A 72 5.58 13.34 -14.27
C ARG A 72 6.52 13.16 -13.08
N LEU A 73 5.98 13.13 -11.86
CA LEU A 73 6.76 12.83 -10.66
C LEU A 73 7.37 11.42 -10.74
N ALA A 74 6.57 10.42 -11.08
CA ALA A 74 7.01 9.03 -11.19
C ALA A 74 8.14 8.87 -12.21
N THR A 75 8.05 9.55 -13.36
CA THR A 75 9.07 9.53 -14.41
C THR A 75 10.39 10.13 -13.92
N ILE A 76 10.35 11.28 -13.23
CA ILE A 76 11.56 11.90 -12.67
C ILE A 76 12.21 10.98 -11.64
N LEU A 77 11.42 10.41 -10.73
CA LEU A 77 11.93 9.48 -9.71
C LEU A 77 12.54 8.22 -10.36
N SER A 78 11.85 7.63 -11.34
CA SER A 78 12.35 6.47 -12.09
C SER A 78 13.63 6.76 -12.89
N ALA A 79 13.76 7.95 -13.49
CA ALA A 79 14.96 8.32 -14.24
C ALA A 79 16.18 8.44 -13.32
N VAL A 80 16.03 9.12 -12.18
CA VAL A 80 17.09 9.25 -11.17
C VAL A 80 17.43 7.89 -10.56
N TYR A 81 16.42 7.06 -10.31
CA TYR A 81 16.59 5.69 -9.82
C TYR A 81 17.39 4.82 -10.78
N ALA A 82 16.98 4.77 -12.05
CA ALA A 82 17.64 4.00 -13.08
C ALA A 82 19.09 4.47 -13.25
N PHE A 83 19.33 5.78 -13.25
CA PHE A 83 20.69 6.32 -13.30
C PHE A 83 21.54 5.85 -12.12
N SER A 84 21.05 5.98 -10.87
CA SER A 84 21.78 5.53 -9.68
C SER A 84 22.08 4.04 -9.71
N LEU A 85 21.09 3.21 -10.10
CA LEU A 85 21.22 1.76 -10.18
C LEU A 85 22.23 1.34 -11.26
N LEU A 86 22.20 1.99 -12.44
CA LEU A 86 23.18 1.75 -13.50
C LEU A 86 24.60 2.14 -13.07
N VAL A 87 24.78 3.29 -12.42
CA VAL A 87 26.09 3.70 -11.87
C VAL A 87 26.58 2.67 -10.84
N PHE A 88 25.70 2.19 -9.97
CA PHE A 88 26.04 1.14 -9.02
C PHE A 88 26.49 -0.14 -9.72
N TRP A 89 25.77 -0.61 -10.74
CA TRP A 89 26.19 -1.81 -11.50
C TRP A 89 27.52 -1.63 -12.22
N VAL A 90 27.78 -0.46 -12.81
CA VAL A 90 29.06 -0.17 -13.47
C VAL A 90 30.23 -0.18 -12.48
N PHE A 91 30.05 0.36 -11.28
CA PHE A 91 31.11 0.45 -10.27
C PHE A 91 31.34 -0.86 -9.50
N THR A 92 30.27 -1.63 -9.30
CA THR A 92 30.35 -2.87 -8.52
C THR A 92 30.63 -4.09 -9.38
N GLN A 93 30.09 -4.15 -10.59
CA GLN A 93 30.17 -5.32 -11.49
C GLN A 93 29.85 -6.65 -10.79
N ARG A 94 28.98 -6.59 -9.76
CA ARG A 94 28.63 -7.71 -8.87
C ARG A 94 29.80 -8.29 -8.05
N ASP A 95 30.94 -7.60 -7.98
CA ASP A 95 32.04 -7.94 -7.09
C ASP A 95 31.64 -7.66 -5.62
N PRO A 96 31.66 -8.65 -4.71
CA PRO A 96 31.21 -8.48 -3.33
C PRO A 96 31.95 -7.36 -2.58
N ALA A 97 33.28 -7.26 -2.76
CA ALA A 97 34.08 -6.24 -2.08
C ALA A 97 33.73 -4.82 -2.58
N ALA A 98 33.49 -4.67 -3.89
CA ALA A 98 33.01 -3.41 -4.45
C ALA A 98 31.59 -3.07 -3.97
N VAL A 99 30.67 -4.04 -3.89
CA VAL A 99 29.30 -3.82 -3.38
C VAL A 99 29.30 -3.28 -1.96
N LEU A 100 30.17 -3.79 -1.09
CA LEU A 100 30.33 -3.30 0.28
C LEU A 100 31.02 -1.93 0.33
N ARG A 101 32.02 -1.69 -0.53
CA ARG A 101 32.76 -0.41 -0.60
C ARG A 101 31.88 0.76 -1.08
N TRP A 102 30.96 0.51 -1.99
CA TRP A 102 30.07 1.52 -2.59
C TRP A 102 28.69 1.55 -1.95
N ASP A 103 28.56 1.15 -0.69
CA ASP A 103 27.27 1.03 0.01
C ASP A 103 26.53 2.36 0.26
N TRP A 104 27.28 3.46 0.31
CA TRP A 104 26.76 4.82 0.42
C TRP A 104 26.00 5.28 -0.84
N LEU A 105 26.27 4.70 -2.01
CA LEU A 105 25.65 5.10 -3.27
C LEU A 105 24.13 4.81 -3.27
N PRO A 106 23.65 3.59 -2.97
CA PRO A 106 22.22 3.31 -2.80
C PRO A 106 21.52 4.22 -1.77
N LEU A 107 22.19 4.60 -0.68
CA LEU A 107 21.62 5.50 0.33
C LEU A 107 21.55 6.94 -0.12
N THR A 108 22.55 7.40 -0.88
CA THR A 108 22.54 8.73 -1.48
C THR A 108 21.32 8.88 -2.38
N TYR A 109 20.93 7.82 -3.11
CA TYR A 109 19.68 7.83 -3.86
C TYR A 109 18.43 8.02 -2.97
N LEU A 110 18.34 7.36 -1.81
CA LEU A 110 17.21 7.57 -0.89
C LEU A 110 17.13 9.02 -0.41
N ILE A 111 18.27 9.67 -0.16
CA ILE A 111 18.35 11.10 0.17
C ILE A 111 17.88 11.95 -1.01
N VAL A 112 18.32 11.63 -2.22
CA VAL A 112 17.90 12.33 -3.45
C VAL A 112 16.40 12.18 -3.68
N LEU A 113 15.82 11.00 -3.44
CA LEU A 113 14.38 10.76 -3.53
C LEU A 113 13.60 11.70 -2.59
N ILE A 114 14.02 11.79 -1.33
CA ILE A 114 13.45 12.72 -0.36
C ILE A 114 13.65 14.16 -0.82
N GLY A 115 14.84 14.51 -1.33
CA GLY A 115 15.17 15.83 -1.85
C GLY A 115 14.27 16.23 -3.02
N VAL A 116 14.08 15.37 -4.02
CA VAL A 116 13.18 15.61 -5.17
C VAL A 116 11.73 15.77 -4.72
N PHE A 117 11.30 14.99 -3.72
CA PHE A 117 9.98 15.14 -3.14
C PHE A 117 9.83 16.48 -2.40
N LEU A 118 10.80 16.90 -1.60
CA LEU A 118 10.70 18.14 -0.82
C LEU A 118 10.95 19.40 -1.66
N ALA A 119 11.75 19.30 -2.73
CA ALA A 119 12.16 20.44 -3.55
C ALA A 119 10.95 21.10 -4.25
N PRO A 120 10.81 22.44 -4.19
CA PRO A 120 9.71 23.18 -4.80
C PRO A 120 9.88 23.32 -6.33
N LEU A 121 10.07 22.21 -7.04
CA LEU A 121 10.21 22.18 -8.49
C LEU A 121 8.92 22.66 -9.16
N GLN A 122 9.02 23.68 -10.02
CA GLN A 122 7.88 24.36 -10.67
C GLN A 122 6.95 23.41 -11.45
N ASN A 123 7.51 22.33 -12.01
CA ASN A 123 6.78 21.35 -12.82
C ASN A 123 6.05 20.27 -12.00
N LEU A 124 6.15 20.32 -10.67
CA LEU A 124 5.58 19.34 -9.76
C LEU A 124 4.54 19.98 -8.83
N SER A 125 3.53 19.19 -8.42
CA SER A 125 2.38 19.70 -7.65
C SER A 125 2.72 19.99 -6.19
N ASN A 126 3.09 21.24 -5.87
CA ASN A 126 3.35 21.68 -4.49
C ASN A 126 2.15 21.43 -3.55
N ALA A 127 0.93 21.70 -4.02
CA ALA A 127 -0.30 21.45 -3.25
C ALA A 127 -0.51 19.96 -2.94
N GLY A 128 -0.14 19.07 -3.87
CA GLY A 128 -0.16 17.62 -3.66
C GLY A 128 0.75 17.19 -2.52
N ARG A 129 1.99 17.69 -2.51
CA ARG A 129 2.98 17.34 -1.49
C ARG A 129 2.59 17.87 -0.12
N GLY A 130 2.17 19.13 -0.04
CA GLY A 130 1.69 19.75 1.21
C GLY A 130 0.55 18.93 1.81
N ARG A 131 -0.46 18.58 1.00
CA ARG A 131 -1.58 17.77 1.48
C ARG A 131 -1.16 16.36 1.91
N PHE A 132 -0.27 15.70 1.17
CA PHE A 132 0.27 14.40 1.55
C PHE A 132 0.95 14.47 2.92
N LEU A 133 1.85 15.44 3.13
CA LEU A 133 2.56 15.63 4.40
C LEU A 133 1.61 15.96 5.56
N THR A 134 0.61 16.81 5.35
CA THR A 134 -0.40 17.11 6.38
C THR A 134 -1.22 15.88 6.74
N THR A 135 -1.61 15.08 5.75
CA THR A 135 -2.38 13.85 5.95
C THR A 135 -1.53 12.81 6.68
N LEU A 136 -0.29 12.59 6.22
CA LEU A 136 0.68 11.69 6.84
C LEU A 136 0.94 12.08 8.30
N LYS A 137 1.23 13.35 8.57
CA LYS A 137 1.39 13.86 9.93
C LYS A 137 0.16 13.56 10.78
N ARG A 138 -1.04 13.90 10.29
CA ARG A 138 -2.30 13.69 11.02
C ARG A 138 -2.51 12.22 11.37
N VAL A 139 -2.37 11.30 10.42
CA VAL A 139 -2.59 9.87 10.68
C VAL A 139 -1.49 9.28 11.57
N SER A 140 -0.22 9.70 11.42
CA SER A 140 0.90 9.21 12.23
C SER A 140 0.84 9.65 13.69
N VAL A 141 0.40 10.88 13.98
CA VAL A 141 0.14 11.31 15.37
C VAL A 141 -1.21 10.83 15.91
N GLY A 142 -1.89 9.96 15.13
CA GLY A 142 -3.16 9.28 15.40
C GLY A 142 -4.39 10.18 15.48
N GLY A 143 -4.40 11.27 14.73
CA GLY A 143 -5.61 11.96 14.33
C GLY A 143 -6.33 11.25 13.19
N ILE A 144 -7.59 11.61 12.99
CA ILE A 144 -8.40 11.25 11.82
C ILE A 144 -9.38 12.39 11.56
N ALA A 145 -9.45 12.82 10.31
CA ALA A 145 -10.38 13.86 9.86
C ALA A 145 -11.85 13.45 10.11
N GLU A 146 -12.74 14.44 10.21
CA GLU A 146 -14.17 14.17 10.15
C GLU A 146 -14.59 13.77 8.73
N ALA A 147 -15.79 13.20 8.59
CA ALA A 147 -16.29 12.74 7.29
C ALA A 147 -16.28 13.87 6.22
N LYS A 148 -16.67 15.09 6.62
CA LYS A 148 -16.66 16.28 5.75
C LYS A 148 -15.26 16.75 5.36
N ASP A 149 -14.25 16.47 6.19
CA ASP A 149 -12.89 17.04 6.07
C ASP A 149 -11.89 16.09 5.38
N GLY A 150 -12.37 15.00 4.77
CA GLY A 150 -11.53 14.08 4.01
C GLY A 150 -11.11 12.82 4.77
N LYS A 151 -11.93 12.35 5.72
CA LYS A 151 -11.75 11.06 6.43
C LYS A 151 -11.36 9.89 5.50
N PHE A 152 -11.97 9.80 4.32
CA PHE A 152 -11.67 8.75 3.37
C PHE A 152 -10.20 8.76 2.92
N GLY A 153 -9.62 9.94 2.68
CA GLY A 153 -8.20 10.08 2.35
C GLY A 153 -7.27 9.65 3.49
N ASP A 154 -7.63 9.93 4.74
CA ASP A 154 -6.88 9.48 5.93
C ASP A 154 -6.88 7.96 6.06
N ILE A 155 -8.05 7.34 5.84
CA ILE A 155 -8.21 5.88 5.87
C ILE A 155 -7.41 5.24 4.74
N LEU A 156 -7.52 5.77 3.52
CA LEU A 156 -6.80 5.29 2.35
C LEU A 156 -5.28 5.32 2.57
N LEU A 157 -4.75 6.46 3.05
CA LEU A 157 -3.32 6.57 3.35
C LEU A 157 -2.90 5.60 4.45
N ALA A 158 -3.65 5.51 5.53
CA ALA A 158 -3.30 4.62 6.64
C ALA A 158 -3.35 3.14 6.26
N ASP A 159 -4.27 2.72 5.40
CA ASP A 159 -4.31 1.35 4.85
C ASP A 159 -3.13 1.09 3.91
N VAL A 160 -2.70 2.08 3.12
CA VAL A 160 -1.45 1.98 2.34
C VAL A 160 -0.25 1.80 3.28
N LEU A 161 -0.16 2.57 4.37
CA LEU A 161 0.92 2.44 5.34
C LEU A 161 1.02 1.02 5.94
N THR A 162 -0.10 0.31 6.13
CA THR A 162 -0.07 -1.07 6.63
C THR A 162 0.66 -2.03 5.70
N SER A 163 0.52 -1.85 4.38
CA SER A 163 1.22 -2.66 3.38
C SER A 163 2.70 -2.26 3.23
N TYR A 164 3.11 -1.13 3.82
CA TYR A 164 4.49 -0.62 3.85
C TYR A 164 5.21 -0.91 5.17
N ALA A 165 4.60 -1.66 6.10
CA ALA A 165 5.21 -1.97 7.39
C ALA A 165 6.60 -2.62 7.25
N ARG A 166 6.74 -3.54 6.28
CA ARG A 166 8.03 -4.16 5.97
C ARG A 166 9.00 -3.19 5.29
N VAL A 167 8.54 -2.40 4.32
CA VAL A 167 9.34 -1.34 3.66
C VAL A 167 9.98 -0.40 4.68
N PHE A 168 9.23 0.02 5.70
CA PHE A 168 9.75 0.88 6.77
C PHE A 168 10.78 0.17 7.66
N ALA A 169 10.58 -1.12 7.96
CA ALA A 169 11.54 -1.91 8.70
C ALA A 169 12.84 -2.12 7.91
N ASP A 170 12.74 -2.35 6.59
CA ASP A 170 13.86 -2.54 5.68
C ASP A 170 14.64 -1.24 5.50
N LEU A 171 13.95 -0.09 5.39
CA LEU A 171 14.56 1.22 5.43
C LEU A 171 15.34 1.46 6.73
N PHE A 172 14.74 1.12 7.88
CA PHE A 172 15.42 1.22 9.17
C PHE A 172 16.66 0.31 9.25
N VAL A 173 16.55 -0.95 8.83
CA VAL A 173 17.68 -1.90 8.82
C VAL A 173 18.81 -1.37 7.95
N ALA A 174 18.52 -0.87 6.74
CA ALA A 174 19.51 -0.28 5.85
C ALA A 174 20.26 0.90 6.50
N LEU A 175 19.52 1.84 7.09
CA LEU A 175 20.11 3.00 7.78
C LEU A 175 20.91 2.57 9.01
N CYS A 176 20.36 1.69 9.82
CA CYS A 176 20.98 1.20 11.03
C CYS A 176 22.29 0.45 10.73
N MET A 177 22.34 -0.37 9.67
CA MET A 177 23.55 -1.07 9.26
C MET A 177 24.60 -0.09 8.73
N PHE A 178 24.19 0.93 7.97
CA PHE A 178 25.11 1.95 7.45
C PHE A 178 25.82 2.75 8.52
N PHE A 179 25.10 3.10 9.60
CA PHE A 179 25.67 3.91 10.68
C PHE A 179 26.44 3.09 11.72
N ARG A 180 26.52 1.76 11.57
CA ARG A 180 27.36 0.92 12.44
C ARG A 180 28.82 0.96 11.95
N PRO A 181 29.82 1.07 12.86
CA PRO A 181 31.24 1.16 12.48
C PRO A 181 31.76 0.01 11.60
N ASP A 182 31.18 -1.18 11.77
CA ASP A 182 31.50 -2.44 11.09
C ASP A 182 30.36 -2.93 10.17
N GLY A 183 29.34 -2.09 9.96
CA GLY A 183 28.16 -2.42 9.17
C GLY A 183 28.23 -1.86 7.75
N SER A 184 27.39 -2.40 6.87
CA SER A 184 27.21 -1.90 5.51
C SER A 184 25.75 -2.02 5.08
N ALA A 185 25.22 -1.00 4.41
CA ALA A 185 23.82 -0.99 3.96
C ALA A 185 23.52 -1.99 2.83
N THR A 186 24.57 -2.45 2.15
CA THR A 186 24.49 -3.42 1.04
C THR A 186 24.80 -4.84 1.45
N ALA A 187 25.31 -5.05 2.68
CA ALA A 187 25.51 -6.35 3.28
C ALA A 187 24.18 -7.11 3.50
N ARG A 188 24.27 -8.40 3.85
CA ARG A 188 23.10 -9.21 4.20
C ARG A 188 22.29 -8.52 5.31
N PRO A 189 20.97 -8.28 5.12
CA PRO A 189 20.16 -7.51 6.07
C PRO A 189 20.15 -8.11 7.49
N ASP A 190 20.77 -7.41 8.44
CA ASP A 190 20.71 -7.77 9.85
C ASP A 190 19.42 -7.24 10.49
N ARG A 191 18.45 -8.13 10.69
CA ARG A 191 17.14 -7.80 11.28
C ARG A 191 17.20 -7.53 12.80
N ASN A 192 18.35 -7.76 13.44
CA ASN A 192 18.63 -7.38 14.83
C ASN A 192 19.41 -6.07 14.93
N CYS A 193 19.66 -5.38 13.82
CA CYS A 193 20.24 -4.04 13.84
C CYS A 193 19.42 -3.11 14.76
N GLY A 194 20.09 -2.46 15.70
CA GLY A 194 19.44 -1.58 16.69
C GLY A 194 18.81 -2.33 17.86
N GLY A 195 18.87 -3.67 17.89
CA GLY A 195 18.40 -4.53 18.98
C GLY A 195 17.11 -5.28 18.67
N ALA A 196 16.65 -6.07 19.66
CA ALA A 196 15.55 -7.01 19.49
C ALA A 196 14.18 -6.36 19.19
N PHE A 197 14.00 -5.08 19.55
CA PHE A 197 12.69 -4.44 19.64
C PHE A 197 12.39 -3.43 18.53
N PHE A 198 13.38 -2.72 17.97
CA PHE A 198 13.11 -1.61 17.04
C PHE A 198 12.42 -2.06 15.74
N VAL A 199 12.91 -3.12 15.10
CA VAL A 199 12.30 -3.65 13.88
C VAL A 199 10.84 -4.09 14.12
N PRO A 200 10.53 -4.91 15.14
CA PRO A 200 9.14 -5.23 15.49
C PRO A 200 8.27 -4.01 15.79
N LEU A 201 8.79 -3.02 16.52
CA LEU A 201 8.05 -1.79 16.84
C LEU A 201 7.70 -1.01 15.56
N ILE A 202 8.67 -0.83 14.66
CA ILE A 202 8.44 -0.14 13.37
C ILE A 202 7.39 -0.87 12.53
N MET A 203 7.46 -2.21 12.48
CA MET A 203 6.44 -3.01 11.79
C MET A 203 5.05 -2.89 12.41
N ALA A 204 4.96 -2.64 13.72
CA ALA A 204 3.70 -2.49 14.45
C ALA A 204 3.05 -1.11 14.29
N VAL A 205 3.82 -0.07 13.97
CA VAL A 205 3.33 1.32 13.89
C VAL A 205 2.14 1.48 12.93
N PRO A 206 2.14 0.98 11.69
CA PRO A 206 1.01 1.15 10.79
C PRO A 206 -0.30 0.51 11.31
N SER A 207 -0.22 -0.70 11.86
CA SER A 207 -1.37 -1.37 12.48
C SER A 207 -1.86 -0.63 13.72
N LEU A 208 -0.96 -0.03 14.51
CA LEU A 208 -1.31 0.81 15.65
C LEU A 208 -2.04 2.09 15.21
N ILE A 209 -1.60 2.74 14.12
CA ILE A 209 -2.29 3.90 13.55
C ILE A 209 -3.75 3.53 13.23
N ARG A 210 -3.97 2.42 12.50
CA ARG A 210 -5.32 1.98 12.14
C ARG A 210 -6.15 1.54 13.33
N LEU A 211 -5.57 0.78 14.27
CA LEU A 211 -6.22 0.42 15.53
C LEU A 211 -6.75 1.68 16.24
N ARG A 212 -5.90 2.69 16.41
CA ARG A 212 -6.28 3.94 17.06
C ARG A 212 -7.37 4.69 16.29
N GLN A 213 -7.26 4.80 14.96
CA GLN A 213 -8.29 5.43 14.13
C GLN A 213 -9.65 4.75 14.30
N CYS A 214 -9.68 3.41 14.30
CA CYS A 214 -10.90 2.63 14.50
C CYS A 214 -11.51 2.85 15.89
N LEU A 215 -10.69 2.91 16.94
CA LEU A 215 -11.17 3.18 18.30
C LEU A 215 -11.69 4.62 18.46
N ILE A 216 -11.06 5.61 17.81
CA ILE A 216 -11.55 7.00 17.80
C ILE A 216 -12.92 7.07 17.12
N GLU A 217 -13.09 6.44 15.97
CA GLU A 217 -14.37 6.42 15.25
C GLU A 217 -15.46 5.69 16.06
N TYR A 218 -15.13 4.56 16.69
CA TYR A 218 -16.05 3.90 17.63
C TYR A 218 -16.48 4.87 18.74
N GLY A 219 -15.53 5.56 19.38
CA GLY A 219 -15.82 6.55 20.40
C GLY A 219 -16.61 7.75 19.90
N ARG A 220 -16.50 8.13 18.62
CA ARG A 220 -17.32 9.19 18.00
C ARG A 220 -18.76 8.72 17.81
N VAL A 221 -18.96 7.51 17.27
CA VAL A 221 -20.31 6.94 17.07
C VAL A 221 -20.99 6.66 18.41
N ALA A 222 -20.28 6.12 19.39
CA ALA A 222 -20.83 5.82 20.72
C ALA A 222 -21.28 7.07 21.49
N ARG A 223 -20.68 8.23 21.21
CA ARG A 223 -21.07 9.53 21.80
C ARG A 223 -22.09 10.30 20.97
N GLY A 224 -22.29 9.92 19.71
CA GLY A 224 -23.21 10.59 18.79
C GLY A 224 -24.62 10.00 18.83
N PRO A 225 -25.59 10.63 18.15
CA PRO A 225 -26.92 10.06 17.96
C PRO A 225 -26.83 8.74 17.19
N GLN A 226 -27.44 7.68 17.75
CA GLN A 226 -27.57 6.42 17.03
C GLN A 226 -28.64 6.57 15.95
N THR A 227 -28.26 6.31 14.70
CA THR A 227 -29.17 6.32 13.55
C THR A 227 -29.19 4.92 12.93
N ALA A 228 -30.19 4.62 12.10
CA ALA A 228 -30.23 3.37 11.35
C ALA A 228 -28.98 3.16 10.48
N ALA A 229 -28.34 4.25 10.01
CA ALA A 229 -27.13 4.20 9.18
C ALA A 229 -25.83 4.00 9.99
N THR A 230 -25.74 4.57 11.20
CA THR A 230 -24.53 4.50 12.03
C THR A 230 -24.52 3.30 12.97
N GLY A 231 -25.70 2.84 13.40
CA GLY A 231 -25.85 1.80 14.42
C GLY A 231 -25.13 2.14 15.73
N TRP A 232 -24.77 1.11 16.50
CA TRP A 232 -24.01 1.27 17.75
C TRP A 232 -22.48 1.37 17.54
N GLY A 233 -22.01 1.37 16.29
CA GLY A 233 -20.58 1.50 15.96
C GLY A 233 -19.76 0.20 15.99
N GLY A 234 -20.38 -0.97 16.17
CA GLY A 234 -19.68 -2.26 16.28
C GLY A 234 -18.74 -2.60 15.11
N GLN A 235 -19.02 -2.09 13.91
CA GLN A 235 -18.12 -2.25 12.75
C GLN A 235 -16.76 -1.61 12.99
N HIS A 236 -16.68 -0.47 13.68
CA HIS A 236 -15.39 0.16 14.01
C HIS A 236 -14.57 -0.70 14.96
N LEU A 237 -15.22 -1.35 15.93
CA LEU A 237 -14.54 -2.25 16.87
C LEU A 237 -14.09 -3.55 16.18
N ALA A 238 -14.88 -4.09 15.25
CA ALA A 238 -14.46 -5.23 14.45
C ALA A 238 -13.24 -4.87 13.56
N ASN A 239 -13.21 -3.66 12.99
CA ASN A 239 -12.04 -3.20 12.24
C ASN A 239 -10.82 -2.98 13.15
N ALA A 240 -11.03 -2.46 14.37
CA ALA A 240 -9.98 -2.35 15.37
C ALA A 240 -9.39 -3.72 15.71
N LEU A 241 -10.24 -4.73 15.91
CA LEU A 241 -9.81 -6.10 16.17
C LEU A 241 -8.97 -6.67 15.01
N LYS A 242 -9.36 -6.43 13.76
CA LYS A 242 -8.56 -6.81 12.58
C LYS A 242 -7.11 -6.33 12.71
N TYR A 243 -6.88 -5.02 12.92
CA TYR A 243 -5.51 -4.51 13.05
C TYR A 243 -4.82 -4.96 14.35
N PHE A 244 -5.58 -5.25 15.40
CA PHE A 244 -5.03 -5.83 16.62
C PHE A 244 -4.43 -7.23 16.41
N THR A 245 -5.00 -8.04 15.50
CA THR A 245 -4.47 -9.39 15.21
C THR A 245 -3.06 -9.39 14.60
N ALA A 246 -2.54 -8.25 14.14
CA ALA A 246 -1.16 -8.11 13.68
C ALA A 246 -0.12 -8.12 14.82
N PHE A 247 -0.46 -7.65 16.02
CA PHE A 247 0.51 -7.56 17.13
C PHE A 247 1.00 -8.94 17.60
N PRO A 248 0.13 -9.96 17.80
CA PRO A 248 0.58 -11.31 18.09
C PRO A 248 1.54 -11.88 17.03
N VAL A 249 1.27 -11.64 15.74
CA VAL A 249 2.15 -12.08 14.64
C VAL A 249 3.54 -11.49 14.80
N ILE A 250 3.62 -10.17 15.00
CA ILE A 250 4.89 -9.43 15.13
C ILE A 250 5.65 -9.86 16.38
N THR A 251 4.97 -9.93 17.53
CA THR A 251 5.58 -10.30 18.81
C THR A 251 6.10 -11.74 18.78
N LEU A 252 5.30 -12.69 18.30
CA LEU A 252 5.70 -14.10 18.24
C LEU A 252 6.83 -14.33 17.21
N ALA A 253 6.85 -13.58 16.10
CA ALA A 253 7.97 -13.59 15.16
C ALA A 253 9.26 -13.10 15.84
N ALA A 254 9.18 -11.99 16.58
CA ALA A 254 10.32 -11.45 17.33
C ALA A 254 10.81 -12.42 18.40
N LEU A 255 9.90 -13.06 19.16
CA LEU A 255 10.26 -14.04 20.18
C LEU A 255 10.93 -15.28 19.55
N ASN A 256 10.39 -15.83 18.45
CA ASN A 256 11.00 -16.99 17.77
C ASN A 256 12.44 -16.69 17.32
N ARG A 257 12.69 -15.45 16.87
CA ARG A 257 14.02 -15.02 16.44
C ARG A 257 15.00 -14.85 17.60
N ASN A 258 14.56 -14.31 18.74
CA ASN A 258 15.45 -13.93 19.84
C ASN A 258 15.62 -15.04 20.91
N LEU A 259 14.60 -15.87 21.15
CA LEU A 259 14.63 -16.93 22.16
C LEU A 259 15.08 -18.29 21.62
N GLY A 260 15.26 -18.40 20.30
CA GLY A 260 15.59 -19.66 19.63
C GLY A 260 14.37 -20.51 19.27
N PRO A 261 14.57 -21.58 18.49
CA PRO A 261 13.49 -22.37 17.92
C PRO A 261 12.75 -23.16 19.00
N SER A 262 11.49 -22.78 19.24
CA SER A 262 10.55 -23.55 20.08
C SER A 262 9.36 -24.00 19.23
N PRO A 263 9.07 -25.31 19.15
CA PRO A 263 7.91 -25.80 18.38
C PRO A 263 6.59 -25.19 18.82
N GLY A 264 6.41 -24.93 20.13
CA GLY A 264 5.21 -24.30 20.67
C GLY A 264 5.09 -22.84 20.23
N LEU A 265 6.18 -22.09 20.29
CA LEU A 265 6.24 -20.69 19.89
C LEU A 265 6.06 -20.53 18.37
N TYR A 266 6.62 -21.44 17.57
CA TYR A 266 6.43 -21.49 16.13
C TYR A 266 4.98 -21.80 15.76
N ARG A 267 4.35 -22.80 16.41
CA ARG A 267 2.92 -23.12 16.19
C ARG A 267 2.00 -21.96 16.59
N ALA A 268 2.29 -21.29 17.70
CA ALA A 268 1.56 -20.09 18.12
C ALA A 268 1.69 -18.97 17.07
N TRP A 269 2.90 -18.74 16.55
CA TRP A 269 3.14 -17.77 15.49
C TRP A 269 2.37 -18.11 14.21
N VAL A 270 2.40 -19.35 13.74
CA VAL A 270 1.62 -19.81 12.57
C VAL A 270 0.12 -19.62 12.79
N CYS A 271 -0.40 -19.94 13.99
CA CYS A 271 -1.80 -19.70 14.34
C CYS A 271 -2.16 -18.20 14.28
N ALA A 272 -1.31 -17.34 14.85
CA ALA A 272 -1.49 -15.89 14.77
C ALA A 272 -1.48 -15.40 13.31
N CYS A 273 -0.55 -15.89 12.48
CA CYS A 273 -0.50 -15.58 11.05
C CYS A 273 -1.79 -15.99 10.33
N LEU A 274 -2.31 -17.19 10.63
CA LEU A 274 -3.54 -17.71 10.04
C LEU A 274 -4.74 -16.84 10.43
N VAL A 275 -4.91 -16.53 11.72
CA VAL A 275 -5.99 -15.67 12.21
C VAL A 275 -5.93 -14.29 11.58
N ASN A 276 -4.76 -13.65 11.60
CA ASN A 276 -4.56 -12.33 11.01
C ASN A 276 -4.86 -12.32 9.50
N SER A 277 -4.39 -13.32 8.77
CA SER A 277 -4.57 -13.41 7.31
C SER A 277 -6.03 -13.68 6.94
N LEU A 278 -6.69 -14.63 7.61
CA LEU A 278 -8.09 -14.96 7.36
C LEU A 278 -9.03 -13.81 7.72
N TYR A 279 -8.81 -13.14 8.85
CA TYR A 279 -9.58 -11.95 9.22
C TYR A 279 -9.39 -10.84 8.19
N SER A 280 -8.14 -10.53 7.83
CA SER A 280 -7.84 -9.49 6.85
C SER A 280 -8.49 -9.79 5.49
N PHE A 281 -8.42 -11.04 5.03
CA PHE A 281 -9.09 -11.48 3.80
C PHE A 281 -10.61 -11.33 3.87
N TYR A 282 -11.23 -11.81 4.96
CA TYR A 282 -12.67 -11.62 5.17
C TYR A 282 -13.05 -10.14 5.14
N TRP A 283 -12.27 -9.29 5.78
CA TRP A 283 -12.54 -7.85 5.82
C TRP A 283 -12.45 -7.20 4.45
N ASP A 284 -11.38 -7.49 3.71
CA ASP A 284 -11.18 -6.94 2.36
C ASP A 284 -12.37 -7.32 1.45
N VAL A 285 -12.75 -8.60 1.42
CA VAL A 285 -13.84 -9.11 0.58
C VAL A 285 -15.23 -8.61 1.04
N ALA A 286 -15.54 -8.77 2.33
CA ALA A 286 -16.90 -8.58 2.84
C ALA A 286 -17.21 -7.14 3.26
N LYS A 287 -16.20 -6.34 3.64
CA LYS A 287 -16.43 -5.00 4.22
C LYS A 287 -15.90 -3.88 3.33
N ASP A 288 -14.66 -4.01 2.86
CA ASP A 288 -14.03 -2.95 2.06
C ASP A 288 -14.49 -2.99 0.60
N TRP A 289 -14.61 -4.19 0.02
CA TRP A 289 -15.11 -4.41 -1.35
C TRP A 289 -16.63 -4.58 -1.43
N ASP A 290 -17.28 -4.89 -0.30
CA ASP A 290 -18.75 -5.04 -0.21
C ASP A 290 -19.28 -6.13 -1.17
N LEU A 291 -18.54 -7.24 -1.32
CA LEU A 291 -18.91 -8.37 -2.18
C LEU A 291 -19.91 -9.29 -1.47
N THR A 292 -20.78 -9.93 -2.26
CA THR A 292 -21.88 -10.78 -1.78
C THR A 292 -21.47 -12.22 -1.46
N LEU A 293 -20.17 -12.56 -1.56
CA LEU A 293 -19.65 -13.92 -1.37
C LEU A 293 -20.07 -14.56 -0.03
N PHE A 294 -20.13 -13.78 1.04
CA PHE A 294 -20.49 -14.24 2.38
C PHE A 294 -21.92 -13.88 2.80
N ASN A 295 -22.74 -13.36 1.88
CA ASN A 295 -24.13 -13.02 2.15
C ASN A 295 -25.04 -14.27 2.02
N ASN A 296 -26.31 -14.12 2.41
CA ASN A 296 -27.33 -15.17 2.30
C ASN A 296 -27.44 -15.69 0.85
N ALA A 297 -27.81 -16.96 0.69
CA ALA A 297 -27.87 -17.64 -0.61
C ALA A 297 -28.68 -16.87 -1.66
N HIS A 298 -29.76 -16.19 -1.25
CA HIS A 298 -30.57 -15.35 -2.14
C HIS A 298 -29.80 -14.15 -2.72
N GLN A 299 -28.97 -13.47 -1.92
CA GLN A 299 -28.17 -12.34 -2.39
C GLN A 299 -26.94 -12.80 -3.17
N ARG A 300 -26.34 -13.93 -2.78
CA ARG A 300 -25.16 -14.51 -3.45
C ARG A 300 -25.49 -15.11 -4.82
N ASN A 301 -26.71 -15.64 -4.99
CA ASN A 301 -27.20 -16.29 -6.21
C ASN A 301 -28.19 -15.41 -6.99
N ALA A 302 -28.20 -14.09 -6.75
CA ALA A 302 -29.15 -13.21 -7.42
C ALA A 302 -28.90 -13.26 -8.95
N PRO A 303 -29.93 -13.53 -9.78
CA PRO A 303 -29.76 -13.85 -11.20
C PRO A 303 -29.24 -12.66 -12.04
N ASP A 304 -29.23 -11.48 -11.46
CA ASP A 304 -28.74 -10.22 -12.02
C ASP A 304 -27.24 -9.97 -11.75
N GLN A 305 -26.54 -10.86 -11.04
CA GLN A 305 -25.09 -10.74 -10.81
C GLN A 305 -24.34 -12.09 -10.81
N PRO A 306 -23.06 -12.12 -11.21
CA PRO A 306 -22.24 -13.33 -11.10
C PRO A 306 -22.08 -13.77 -9.63
N PHE A 307 -21.97 -15.10 -9.41
CA PHE A 307 -21.95 -15.71 -8.08
C PHE A 307 -20.92 -15.04 -7.14
N GLY A 308 -21.40 -14.53 -6.01
CA GLY A 308 -20.57 -13.94 -4.96
C GLY A 308 -19.91 -12.60 -5.31
N LEU A 309 -20.29 -12.00 -6.44
CA LEU A 309 -19.81 -10.70 -6.93
C LEU A 309 -20.94 -9.66 -6.92
N ARG A 310 -20.58 -8.38 -7.07
CA ARG A 310 -21.53 -7.28 -7.32
C ARG A 310 -21.82 -7.15 -8.82
N ARG A 311 -22.95 -6.53 -9.20
CA ARG A 311 -23.42 -6.34 -10.60
C ARG A 311 -22.36 -5.93 -11.63
N ARG A 312 -21.30 -5.22 -11.24
CA ARG A 312 -20.21 -4.82 -12.15
C ARG A 312 -18.84 -4.99 -11.47
N LEU A 313 -17.97 -5.77 -12.10
CA LEU A 313 -16.55 -5.92 -11.76
C LEU A 313 -15.71 -5.74 -13.02
N VAL A 314 -14.52 -5.15 -12.89
CA VAL A 314 -13.68 -4.81 -14.06
C VAL A 314 -12.25 -5.40 -14.00
N LEU A 315 -11.91 -6.26 -13.04
CA LEU A 315 -10.53 -6.80 -12.91
C LEU A 315 -10.48 -8.28 -12.49
N SER A 316 -9.53 -9.04 -13.06
CA SER A 316 -9.20 -10.45 -12.77
C SER A 316 -7.69 -10.61 -12.54
N ALA A 317 -7.26 -11.54 -11.67
CA ALA A 317 -5.84 -11.81 -11.39
C ALA A 317 -5.54 -13.30 -11.08
N HIS A 318 -4.41 -13.79 -11.62
CA HIS A 318 -3.77 -15.08 -11.31
C HIS A 318 -2.26 -14.85 -11.19
N LEU A 319 -1.60 -15.45 -10.19
CA LEU A 319 -0.14 -15.46 -10.06
C LEU A 319 0.37 -16.76 -9.42
N ASP A 320 1.38 -17.34 -10.07
CA ASP A 320 2.14 -18.52 -9.66
C ASP A 320 3.56 -18.16 -9.16
N ARG A 321 4.19 -19.17 -8.52
CA ARG A 321 5.28 -19.16 -7.53
C ARG A 321 6.70 -18.93 -8.08
N ILE A 322 7.57 -18.24 -7.32
CA ILE A 322 9.05 -18.17 -7.48
C ILE A 322 9.74 -18.20 -6.09
N SER A 323 10.92 -18.83 -5.96
CA SER A 323 11.70 -18.96 -4.70
C SER A 323 13.18 -18.52 -4.80
N ASP A 324 13.63 -17.69 -3.85
CA ASP A 324 14.89 -17.71 -3.04
C ASP A 324 14.63 -16.90 -1.74
N PHE A 325 15.31 -17.08 -0.60
CA PHE A 325 14.85 -16.46 0.68
C PHE A 325 14.69 -14.92 0.62
N GLU A 326 15.71 -14.16 0.21
CA GLU A 326 15.62 -12.69 0.12
C GLU A 326 14.80 -12.20 -1.09
N SER A 327 14.88 -12.89 -2.24
CA SER A 327 14.05 -12.56 -3.40
C SER A 327 12.57 -12.84 -3.12
N SER A 328 12.25 -13.91 -2.37
CA SER A 328 10.88 -14.25 -1.94
C SER A 328 10.38 -13.24 -0.94
N LEU A 329 11.22 -12.77 -0.01
CA LEU A 329 10.84 -11.70 0.93
C LEU A 329 10.50 -10.41 0.17
N PHE A 330 11.34 -10.01 -0.79
CA PHE A 330 11.07 -8.87 -1.64
C PHE A 330 9.81 -9.06 -2.51
N VAL A 331 9.60 -10.26 -3.07
CA VAL A 331 8.40 -10.60 -3.85
C VAL A 331 7.15 -10.53 -2.96
N ILE A 332 7.17 -11.05 -1.74
CA ILE A 332 6.04 -10.97 -0.81
C ILE A 332 5.74 -9.50 -0.46
N GLU A 333 6.77 -8.70 -0.20
CA GLU A 333 6.63 -7.27 0.06
C GLU A 333 6.03 -6.53 -1.15
N PHE A 334 6.54 -6.80 -2.36
CA PHE A 334 6.00 -6.25 -3.59
C PHE A 334 4.56 -6.69 -3.85
N LEU A 335 4.24 -7.97 -3.64
CA LEU A 335 2.89 -8.51 -3.80
C LEU A 335 1.91 -7.92 -2.79
N GLU A 336 2.34 -7.65 -1.55
CA GLU A 336 1.51 -6.97 -0.57
C GLU A 336 1.19 -5.52 -1.00
N VAL A 337 2.16 -4.80 -1.55
CA VAL A 337 1.93 -3.46 -2.13
C VAL A 337 1.05 -3.53 -3.39
N LEU A 338 1.26 -4.52 -4.25
CA LEU A 338 0.44 -4.75 -5.45
C LEU A 338 -1.01 -5.10 -5.08
N ARG A 339 -1.22 -5.99 -4.11
CA ARG A 339 -2.52 -6.34 -3.56
C ARG A 339 -3.24 -5.10 -3.03
N ARG A 340 -2.54 -4.23 -2.31
CA ARG A 340 -3.10 -2.95 -1.82
C ARG A 340 -3.43 -2.00 -2.97
N TRP A 341 -2.58 -1.91 -3.99
CA TRP A 341 -2.86 -1.13 -5.20
C TRP A 341 -4.15 -1.58 -5.90
N ILE A 342 -4.36 -2.90 -6.02
CA ILE A 342 -5.61 -3.48 -6.56
C ILE A 342 -6.79 -3.10 -5.65
N TRP A 343 -6.63 -3.27 -4.33
CA TRP A 343 -7.66 -2.95 -3.34
C TRP A 343 -8.13 -1.49 -3.44
N ILE A 344 -7.26 -0.53 -3.79
CA ILE A 344 -7.63 0.89 -3.94
C ILE A 344 -8.72 1.09 -4.99
N PHE A 345 -8.67 0.38 -6.13
CA PHE A 345 -9.73 0.48 -7.14
C PHE A 345 -11.09 0.12 -6.57
N PHE A 346 -11.18 -1.05 -5.95
CA PHE A 346 -12.41 -1.54 -5.36
C PHE A 346 -12.91 -0.64 -4.24
N ARG A 347 -12.00 -0.19 -3.36
CA ARG A 347 -12.35 0.66 -2.22
C ARG A 347 -12.88 2.01 -2.67
N VAL A 348 -12.22 2.65 -3.64
CA VAL A 348 -12.64 3.96 -4.17
C VAL A 348 -13.96 3.85 -4.91
N GLU A 349 -14.16 2.80 -5.70
CA GLU A 349 -15.44 2.53 -6.37
C GLU A 349 -16.57 2.31 -5.36
N THR A 350 -16.35 1.51 -4.31
CA THR A 350 -17.35 1.29 -3.25
C THR A 350 -17.71 2.60 -2.54
N GLU A 351 -16.72 3.44 -2.22
CA GLU A 351 -16.96 4.74 -1.59
C GLU A 351 -17.73 5.70 -2.51
N TRP A 352 -17.41 5.69 -3.81
CA TRP A 352 -18.13 6.45 -4.82
C TRP A 352 -19.61 6.08 -4.86
N ILE A 353 -19.92 4.78 -4.98
CA ILE A 353 -21.30 4.27 -5.04
C ILE A 353 -22.07 4.64 -3.77
N ARG A 354 -21.47 4.47 -2.58
CA ARG A 354 -22.11 4.82 -1.31
C ARG A 354 -22.46 6.31 -1.21
N ASN A 355 -21.58 7.19 -1.68
CA ASN A 355 -21.85 8.63 -1.69
C ASN A 355 -22.99 9.00 -2.65
N GLN A 356 -23.10 8.36 -3.82
CA GLN A 356 -24.19 8.59 -4.77
C GLN A 356 -25.55 8.15 -4.19
N VAL A 357 -25.62 6.97 -3.56
CA VAL A 357 -26.83 6.48 -2.90
C VAL A 357 -27.27 7.40 -1.77
N THR A 358 -26.32 7.91 -0.98
CA THR A 358 -26.61 8.85 0.12
C THR A 358 -27.14 10.20 -0.37
N LEU A 359 -26.77 10.61 -1.58
CA LEU A 359 -27.24 11.83 -2.23
C LEU A 359 -28.59 11.66 -2.95
N GLY A 360 -29.18 10.46 -2.95
CA GLY A 360 -30.48 10.19 -3.55
C GLY A 360 -30.49 10.15 -5.08
N VAL A 361 -29.32 10.02 -5.72
CA VAL A 361 -29.24 9.79 -7.17
C VAL A 361 -29.71 8.36 -7.44
N ALA A 362 -30.81 8.21 -8.18
CA ALA A 362 -31.36 6.91 -8.52
C ALA A 362 -30.33 6.11 -9.33
N PRO A 363 -30.19 4.79 -9.12
CA PRO A 363 -29.27 3.95 -9.90
C PRO A 363 -29.53 4.01 -11.42
N ASP A 364 -30.76 4.36 -11.81
CA ASP A 364 -31.23 4.38 -13.19
C ASP A 364 -30.80 5.65 -13.95
N ASP A 365 -30.47 6.74 -13.27
CA ASP A 365 -29.94 7.99 -13.88
C ASP A 365 -28.47 7.87 -14.31
N ILE A 366 -27.84 6.70 -14.06
CA ILE A 366 -26.43 6.40 -14.37
C ILE A 366 -26.30 5.62 -15.69
N LEU A 367 -27.43 5.20 -16.29
CA LEU A 367 -27.45 4.55 -17.59
C LEU A 367 -27.39 5.58 -18.73
N LEU A 368 -26.24 5.60 -19.42
CA LEU A 368 -26.09 5.85 -20.86
C LEU A 368 -26.91 7.02 -21.39
N GLY A 369 -26.27 8.19 -21.55
CA GLY A 369 -26.80 9.22 -22.44
C GLY A 369 -27.21 8.59 -23.78
N ASP A 370 -28.46 8.83 -24.15
CA ASP A 370 -29.16 8.23 -25.27
C ASP A 370 -28.27 8.04 -26.50
N TYR A 371 -27.95 6.79 -26.83
CA TYR A 371 -27.61 6.43 -28.19
C TYR A 371 -28.94 6.38 -28.96
N HIS A 372 -29.38 7.54 -29.44
CA HIS A 372 -30.30 7.58 -30.58
C HIS A 372 -29.55 6.99 -31.77
N PHE A 373 -29.85 5.74 -32.12
CA PHE A 373 -29.73 5.30 -33.50
C PHE A 373 -30.62 6.23 -34.32
N LYS A 374 -30.02 7.01 -35.21
CA LYS A 374 -30.74 7.53 -36.36
C LYS A 374 -31.08 6.32 -37.20
N ASP A 375 -32.34 5.94 -37.21
CA ASP A 375 -32.89 5.21 -38.34
C ASP A 375 -32.88 6.21 -39.51
N ASP A 376 -31.95 5.99 -40.44
CA ASP A 376 -31.99 6.63 -41.74
C ASP A 376 -33.12 5.94 -42.52
N ASP A 377 -34.34 6.47 -42.41
CA ASP A 377 -35.40 6.26 -43.40
C ASP A 377 -35.02 7.08 -44.64
N GLU A 378 -34.30 6.45 -45.58
CA GLU A 378 -34.27 6.89 -46.98
C GLU A 378 -35.52 6.34 -47.67
N ASP A 379 -36.52 7.22 -47.80
CA ASP A 379 -37.56 7.14 -48.82
C ASP A 379 -36.89 7.30 -50.20
N GLU A 380 -36.70 6.19 -50.93
CA GLU A 380 -36.64 6.17 -52.40
C GLU A 380 -37.45 4.97 -52.94
N ASP A 381 -38.68 5.31 -53.37
CA ASP A 381 -39.50 4.81 -54.50
C ASP A 381 -40.97 4.45 -54.18
#